data_AF-A0A0A0LX96-F1
#
_entry.id   AF-A0A0A0LX96-F1
#
_cell.length_a   1.000
_cell.length_b   1.000
_cell.length_c   1.000
_cell.angle_alpha   90.00
_cell.angle_beta   90.00
_cell.angle_gamma   90.00
#
_symmetry.space_group_name_H-M   'P 1'
#
loop_
_entity.id
_entity.type
_entity.pdbx_description
1 polymer ?
#
loop_
_entity_poly.entity_id
_entity_poly.type
_entity_poly.pdbx_seq_one_letter_code
_entity_poly.pdbx_strand_id
1 'polypeptide(L)' 'MNNGDDMKHDKVNQVKLQELPLFDFEKLATATNHFHFNNKLGQGGFGPVYKVGIKLFFLFVD' A
#
# COMPACT_ATOMS: atom_id res chain seq x y z
N MET A 1 26.72 -24.20 41.02
CA MET A 1 25.63 -23.23 41.28
C MET A 1 25.49 -22.41 40.01
N ASN A 2 24.59 -22.80 39.10
CA ASN A 2 24.31 -22.02 37.89
C ASN A 2 23.34 -20.90 38.27
N ASN A 3 23.83 -19.67 38.26
CA ASN A 3 22.97 -18.49 38.35
C ASN A 3 22.35 -18.29 36.97
N GLY A 4 21.03 -18.51 36.89
CA GLY A 4 20.25 -18.37 35.68
C GLY A 4 20.27 -16.93 35.16
N ASP A 5 20.98 -16.73 34.07
CA ASP A 5 20.88 -15.60 33.17
C ASP A 5 19.48 -15.61 32.51
N ASP A 6 18.51 -15.05 33.23
CA ASP A 6 17.16 -14.72 32.75
C ASP A 6 17.26 -13.61 31.69
N MET A 7 17.60 -14.00 30.46
CA MET A 7 17.34 -13.19 29.28
C MET A 7 15.82 -13.11 29.06
N LYS A 8 15.21 -12.06 29.64
CA LYS A 8 13.83 -11.69 29.36
C LYS A 8 13.72 -11.37 27.87
N HIS A 9 13.09 -12.29 27.15
CA HIS A 9 12.74 -12.13 25.75
C HIS A 9 11.76 -10.94 25.67
N ASP A 10 12.26 -9.79 25.23
CA ASP A 10 11.42 -8.67 24.83
C ASP A 10 10.48 -9.18 23.75
N LYS A 11 9.23 -9.39 24.14
CA LYS A 11 8.14 -9.77 23.27
C LYS A 11 7.90 -8.58 22.33
N VAL A 12 8.67 -8.53 21.24
CA VAL A 12 8.37 -7.67 20.09
C VAL A 12 6.96 -8.08 19.68
N ASN A 13 5.99 -7.25 20.04
CA ASN A 13 4.63 -7.36 19.54
C ASN A 13 4.75 -7.20 18.03
N GLN A 14 4.82 -8.33 17.32
CA GLN A 14 4.72 -8.40 15.88
C GLN A 14 3.35 -7.84 15.52
N VAL A 15 3.29 -6.53 15.31
CA VAL A 15 2.24 -5.93 14.50
C VAL A 15 2.37 -6.67 13.17
N LYS A 16 1.42 -7.56 12.88
CA LYS A 16 1.26 -8.13 11.56
C LYS A 16 1.05 -6.94 10.63
N LEU A 17 2.14 -6.43 10.04
CA LEU A 17 2.07 -5.55 8.88
C LEU A 17 1.34 -6.39 7.84
N GLN A 18 0.05 -6.13 7.68
CA GLN A 18 -0.68 -6.64 6.53
C GLN A 18 0.11 -6.15 5.33
N GLU A 19 0.64 -7.09 4.55
CA GLU A 19 1.43 -6.76 3.37
C GLU A 19 0.59 -5.80 2.51
N LEU A 20 1.12 -4.58 2.32
CA LEU A 20 0.43 -3.60 1.50
C LEU A 20 0.37 -4.15 0.08
N PRO A 21 -0.79 -4.06 -0.59
CA PRO A 21 -0.89 -4.51 -1.96
C PRO A 21 0.09 -3.71 -2.83
N LEU A 22 1.04 -4.41 -3.43
CA LEU A 22 1.97 -3.86 -4.40
C LEU A 22 1.28 -3.73 -5.75
N PHE A 23 1.49 -2.60 -6.41
CA PHE A 23 0.97 -2.34 -7.75
C PHE A 23 2.12 -1.93 -8.66
N ASP A 24 2.22 -2.61 -9.79
CA ASP A 24 3.16 -2.22 -10.84
C ASP A 24 2.73 -0.90 -11.47
N PHE A 25 3.71 -0.16 -11.98
CA PHE A 25 3.48 1.13 -12.61
C PHE A 25 2.45 1.06 -13.75
N GLU A 26 2.49 0.01 -14.57
CA GLU A 26 1.53 -0.18 -15.68
C GLU A 26 0.09 -0.29 -15.19
N LYS A 27 -0.13 -0.90 -14.02
CA LYS A 27 -1.45 -1.01 -13.40
C LYS A 27 -1.95 0.36 -12.95
N LEU A 28 -1.07 1.18 -12.36
CA LEU A 28 -1.38 2.55 -11.96
C LEU A 28 -1.66 3.44 -13.18
N ALA A 29 -0.83 3.33 -14.22
CA ALA A 29 -1.02 4.06 -15.47
C ALA A 29 -2.38 3.71 -16.08
N THR A 30 -2.69 2.42 -16.23
CA THR A 30 -3.98 1.97 -16.77
C THR A 30 -5.17 2.47 -15.95
N ALA A 31 -5.11 2.36 -14.62
CA ALA A 31 -6.19 2.77 -13.72
C ALA A 31 -6.47 4.28 -13.75
N THR A 32 -5.46 5.09 -14.08
CA THR A 32 -5.54 6.55 -14.20
C THR A 32 -5.69 7.04 -15.66
N ASN A 33 -5.87 6.13 -16.62
CA ASN A 33 -5.81 6.44 -18.05
C ASN A 33 -4.51 7.19 -18.42
N HIS A 34 -3.36 6.61 -18.07
CA HIS A 34 -2.03 7.19 -18.22
C HIS A 34 -1.90 8.58 -17.59
N PHE A 35 -2.39 8.75 -16.36
CA PHE A 35 -2.39 10.02 -15.64
C PHE A 35 -3.05 11.16 -16.44
N HIS A 36 -4.15 10.85 -17.15
CA HIS A 36 -4.86 11.82 -17.97
C HIS A 36 -5.30 13.04 -17.16
N PHE A 37 -5.19 14.23 -17.73
CA PHE A 37 -5.52 15.48 -17.04
C PHE A 37 -6.96 15.51 -16.50
N ASN A 38 -7.92 14.98 -17.27
CA ASN A 38 -9.33 14.90 -16.81
C ASN A 38 -9.52 14.03 -15.55
N ASN A 39 -8.57 13.17 -15.22
CA ASN A 39 -8.59 12.36 -14.00
C ASN A 39 -7.87 13.06 -12.84
N LYS A 40 -7.19 14.18 -13.06
CA LYS A 40 -6.53 14.93 -12.00
C LYS A 40 -7.57 15.63 -11.13
N LEU A 41 -7.53 15.34 -9.84
CA LEU A 41 -8.37 15.96 -8.82
C LEU A 41 -7.77 17.26 -8.28
N GLY A 42 -6.44 17.37 -8.27
CA GLY A 42 -5.73 18.55 -7.78
C GLY A 42 -4.22 18.35 -7.69
N GLN A 43 -3.52 19.38 -7.23
CA GLN A 43 -2.09 19.34 -6.94
C GLN A 43 -1.75 20.27 -5.77
N GLY A 44 -0.91 19.81 -4.86
CA GLY A 44 -0.43 20.57 -3.71
C GLY A 44 0.94 20.08 -3.23
N GLY A 45 1.26 20.28 -1.95
CA GLY A 45 2.55 19.83 -1.36
C GLY A 45 2.79 18.32 -1.41
N PHE A 46 1.74 17.53 -1.66
CA PHE A 46 1.80 16.08 -1.84
C PHE A 46 1.99 15.65 -3.31
N GLY A 47 2.06 16.59 -4.25
CA GLY A 47 2.08 16.31 -5.69
C GLY A 47 0.68 16.22 -6.32
N PRO A 48 0.58 15.70 -7.56
CA PRO A 48 -0.69 15.58 -8.28
C PRO A 48 -1.50 14.36 -7.78
N VAL A 49 -2.81 14.55 -7.64
CA VAL A 49 -3.75 13.50 -7.20
C VAL A 49 -4.66 13.13 -8.37
N TYR A 50 -4.79 11.85 -8.68
CA TYR A 50 -5.62 11.34 -9.78
C TYR A 50 -6.71 10.40 -9.26
N LYS A 51 -7.92 10.51 -9.81
CA LYS A 51 -8.99 9.53 -9.63
C LYS A 51 -8.69 8.30 -10.48
N VAL A 52 -8.90 7.12 -9.90
CA VAL A 52 -8.81 5.83 -10.60
C VAL A 52 -10.19 5.29 -10.96
N GLY A 53 -10.31 4.67 -12.13
CA GLY A 53 -11.51 3.92 -12.52
C GLY A 53 -11.50 2.54 -11.88
N ILE A 54 -12.34 2.30 -10.87
CA ILE A 54 -12.36 1.05 -10.09
C ILE A 54 -12.91 -0.18 -10.85
N LYS A 55 -13.18 -0.08 -12.16
CA LYS A 55 -13.77 -1.19 -12.93
C LYS A 55 -12.88 -2.45 -12.87
N LEU A 56 -11.56 -2.29 -12.80
CA LEU A 56 -10.60 -3.39 -12.79
C LEU A 56 -10.49 -4.14 -11.45
N PHE A 57 -10.85 -3.55 -10.31
CA PHE A 57 -10.71 -4.22 -9.00
C PHE A 57 -11.94 -5.04 -8.60
N PHE A 58 -13.12 -4.71 -9.12
CA PHE A 58 -14.35 -5.47 -8.85
C PHE A 58 -14.60 -6.62 -9.85
N LEU A 59 -13.82 -6.70 -10.93
CA LEU A 59 -13.91 -7.77 -11.93
C LEU A 59 -12.99 -8.98 -11.63
N PHE A 60 -12.18 -8.93 -10.56
CA PHE A 60 -11.30 -10.03 -10.14
C PHE A 60 -11.63 -10.57 -8.73
N VAL A 61 -12.84 -10.31 -8.24
CA VAL A 61 -13.37 -11.02 -7.08
C VAL A 61 -14.42 -11.99 -7.60
N ASP A 62 -13.97 -13.18 -7.99
CA ASP A 62 -14.81 -14.38 -8.01
C ASP A 62 -14.92 -14.95 -6.58
#